data_AF-A0A1E5UYS8-F1
#
_entry.id   AF-A0A1E5UYS8-F1
#
_cell.length_a   1.000
_cell.length_b   1.000
_cell.length_c   1.000
_cell.angle_alpha   90.00
_cell.angle_beta   90.00
_cell.angle_gamma   90.00
#
_symmetry.space_group_name_H-M   'P 1'
#
loop_
_entity.id
_entity.type
_entity.pdbx_description
1 polymer ?
#
loop_
_entity_poly.entity_id
_entity_poly.type
_entity_poly.pdbx_seq_one_letter_code
_entity_poly.pdbx_strand_id
1 'polypeptide(L)'
;MRQVVALRSNSNKPVVYRCSIEGFEDTLYAENGLQLYLYLESTIMGTVDFVFGNAQAMFQKFSLLVRRPPEDKHNVLTAQAATTPVVSPASPSTCAPSKRAPGVNLDGVETFLGRPYRNLSHVAFISSFLGRVVSARGWVPWDKNHEVEETTRTVQYREFGNVGPGAKTEARVSWLGFQRLRGRQLHGGRLRRRQDWVPEQIKYDHAAPPEPEPQPPMPPRAA
;
A
#
# COMPACT_ATOMS: atom_id res chain seq x y z
N MET A 1 -18.96 10.08 -10.31
CA MET A 1 -17.72 10.18 -11.11
C MET A 1 -17.53 8.90 -11.88
N ARG A 2 -16.75 8.96 -12.96
CA ARG A 2 -16.45 7.85 -13.87
C ARG A 2 -15.04 7.36 -13.56
N GLN A 3 -14.80 6.06 -13.63
CA GLN A 3 -13.46 5.48 -13.54
C GLN A 3 -12.59 6.01 -14.70
N VAL A 4 -11.40 6.55 -14.40
CA VAL A 4 -10.47 7.06 -15.42
C VAL A 4 -9.08 6.52 -15.15
N VAL A 5 -8.78 5.40 -15.80
CA VAL A 5 -7.48 4.73 -15.69
C VAL A 5 -6.43 5.50 -16.48
N ALA A 6 -5.36 5.93 -15.81
CA ALA A 6 -4.21 6.55 -16.44
C ALA A 6 -3.23 5.51 -17.01
N LEU A 7 -3.00 4.42 -16.26
CA LEU A 7 -2.20 3.28 -16.71
C LEU A 7 -2.88 1.97 -16.34
N ARG A 8 -3.07 1.10 -17.34
CA ARG A 8 -3.44 -0.31 -17.14
C ARG A 8 -2.27 -1.20 -17.52
N SER A 9 -1.84 -2.04 -16.58
CA SER A 9 -0.77 -3.02 -16.79
C SER A 9 -1.32 -4.43 -16.60
N ASN A 10 -1.44 -5.16 -17.72
CA ASN A 10 -1.81 -6.57 -17.75
C ASN A 10 -0.64 -7.42 -18.28
N SER A 11 0.53 -7.22 -17.68
CA SER A 11 1.79 -7.83 -18.14
C SER A 11 2.47 -8.57 -17.00
N ASN A 12 3.16 -9.65 -17.34
CA ASN A 12 4.02 -10.36 -16.40
C ASN A 12 5.46 -9.85 -16.53
N LYS A 13 6.02 -9.42 -15.40
CA LYS A 13 7.37 -8.84 -15.26
C LYS A 13 7.60 -7.45 -15.92
N PRO A 14 6.61 -6.53 -16.03
CA PRO A 14 6.90 -5.15 -16.42
C PRO A 14 7.70 -4.44 -15.32
N VAL A 15 8.52 -3.48 -15.75
CA VAL A 15 9.19 -2.52 -14.88
C VAL A 15 8.73 -1.13 -15.26
N VAL A 16 8.14 -0.40 -14.32
CA VAL A 16 7.83 1.03 -14.45
C VAL A 16 8.85 1.80 -13.62
N TYR A 17 9.59 2.69 -14.25
CA TYR A 17 10.76 3.34 -13.67
C TYR A 17 10.80 4.81 -14.07
N ARG A 18 10.97 5.72 -13.10
CA ARG A 18 11.02 7.17 -13.31
C ARG A 18 9.77 7.73 -14.01
N CYS A 19 8.59 7.32 -13.54
CA CYS A 19 7.32 7.76 -14.10
C CYS A 19 6.47 8.49 -13.05
N SER A 20 5.66 9.45 -13.52
CA SER A 20 4.48 9.94 -12.81
C SER A 20 3.23 9.33 -13.45
N ILE A 21 2.33 8.76 -12.65
CA ILE A 21 1.05 8.19 -13.08
C ILE A 21 -0.06 8.95 -12.37
N GLU A 22 -0.80 9.78 -13.10
CA GLU A 22 -1.65 10.81 -12.49
C GLU A 22 -3.11 10.65 -12.90
N GLY A 23 -3.99 10.62 -11.90
CA GLY A 23 -5.43 10.52 -12.12
C GLY A 23 -6.21 10.99 -10.89
N PHE A 24 -7.44 10.46 -10.78
CA PHE A 24 -8.32 10.63 -9.63
C PHE A 24 -8.78 9.25 -9.15
N GLU A 25 -9.96 8.81 -9.55
CA GLU A 25 -10.49 7.47 -9.25
C GLU A 25 -9.90 6.46 -10.24
N ASP A 26 -9.42 5.32 -9.73
CA ASP A 26 -8.87 4.20 -10.50
C ASP A 26 -7.62 4.55 -11.35
N THR A 27 -6.68 5.31 -10.78
CA THR A 27 -5.51 5.84 -11.52
C THR A 27 -4.62 4.76 -12.13
N LEU A 28 -4.14 3.80 -11.32
CA LEU A 28 -3.29 2.70 -11.74
C LEU A 28 -4.03 1.37 -11.63
N TYR A 29 -4.33 0.76 -12.77
CA TYR A 29 -4.86 -0.59 -12.85
C TYR A 29 -3.72 -1.61 -13.02
N ALA A 30 -3.16 -2.06 -11.90
CA ALA A 30 -2.20 -3.16 -11.85
C ALA A 30 -2.96 -4.50 -11.93
N GLU A 31 -3.39 -4.86 -13.14
CA GLU A 31 -4.42 -5.87 -13.37
C GLU A 31 -3.96 -7.28 -13.00
N ASN A 32 -2.90 -7.81 -13.63
CA ASN A 32 -2.38 -9.16 -13.37
C ASN A 32 -0.87 -9.24 -13.55
N GLY A 33 -0.30 -10.36 -13.09
CA GLY A 33 1.12 -10.67 -13.29
C GLY A 33 2.01 -10.09 -12.19
N LEU A 34 3.31 -10.33 -12.34
CA LEU A 34 4.34 -9.87 -11.42
C LEU A 34 4.86 -8.51 -11.86
N GLN A 35 4.65 -7.44 -11.10
CA GLN A 35 4.95 -6.07 -11.57
C GLN A 35 5.84 -5.30 -10.61
N LEU A 36 6.78 -4.53 -11.16
CA LEU A 36 7.72 -3.70 -10.38
C LEU A 36 7.59 -2.24 -10.75
N TYR A 37 7.35 -1.40 -9.74
CA TYR A 37 7.30 0.05 -9.83
C TYR A 37 8.44 0.62 -8.98
N LEU A 38 9.46 1.19 -9.63
CA LEU A 38 10.75 1.48 -9.02
C LEU A 38 11.13 2.97 -9.13
N TYR A 39 12.08 3.35 -8.26
CA TYR A 39 12.88 4.59 -8.27
C TYR A 39 12.35 5.76 -7.45
N LEU A 40 13.30 6.56 -6.96
CA LEU A 40 13.09 7.78 -6.18
C LEU A 40 12.47 8.86 -7.08
N GLU A 41 11.52 9.64 -6.56
CA GLU A 41 10.79 10.68 -7.33
C GLU A 41 9.76 10.16 -8.34
N SER A 42 9.54 8.85 -8.47
CA SER A 42 8.36 8.35 -9.17
C SER A 42 7.09 8.57 -8.32
N THR A 43 5.97 8.93 -8.94
CA THR A 43 4.73 9.35 -8.26
C THR A 43 3.48 8.69 -8.83
N ILE A 44 2.51 8.35 -7.97
CA ILE A 44 1.15 7.97 -8.37
C ILE A 44 0.24 8.93 -7.63
N MET A 45 -0.63 9.62 -8.37
CA MET A 45 -1.57 10.60 -7.82
C MET A 45 -3.00 10.15 -8.01
N GLY A 46 -3.81 10.15 -6.96
CA GLY A 46 -5.22 9.81 -7.08
C GLY A 46 -6.06 10.02 -5.82
N THR A 47 -7.29 9.50 -5.84
CA THR A 47 -8.33 9.72 -4.82
C THR A 47 -8.90 8.41 -4.29
N VAL A 48 -9.90 7.85 -4.99
CA VAL A 48 -10.55 6.57 -4.68
C VAL A 48 -9.84 5.45 -5.45
N ASP A 49 -9.50 4.37 -4.76
CA ASP A 49 -8.94 3.12 -5.30
C ASP A 49 -7.80 3.32 -6.31
N PHE A 50 -6.94 4.32 -6.08
CA PHE A 50 -6.09 4.79 -7.15
C PHE A 50 -4.91 3.88 -7.50
N VAL A 51 -4.67 2.83 -6.71
CA VAL A 51 -3.87 1.65 -7.08
C VAL A 51 -4.73 0.41 -6.88
N PHE A 52 -5.16 -0.25 -7.95
CA PHE A 52 -6.09 -1.37 -7.86
C PHE A 52 -5.75 -2.50 -8.84
N GLY A 53 -6.37 -3.66 -8.60
CA GLY A 53 -6.22 -4.86 -9.43
C GLY A 53 -5.68 -6.07 -8.66
N ASN A 54 -5.27 -7.09 -9.40
CA ASN A 54 -4.88 -8.40 -8.87
C ASN A 54 -3.39 -8.74 -9.08
N ALA A 55 -2.59 -7.80 -9.61
CA ALA A 55 -1.17 -8.03 -9.80
C ALA A 55 -0.42 -8.26 -8.47
N GLN A 56 0.65 -9.06 -8.53
CA GLN A 56 1.71 -9.03 -7.52
C GLN A 56 2.59 -7.81 -7.80
N ALA A 57 2.10 -6.63 -7.39
CA ALA A 57 2.74 -5.34 -7.68
C ALA A 57 3.56 -4.83 -6.50
N MET A 58 4.83 -4.54 -6.74
CA MET A 58 5.71 -3.94 -5.73
C MET A 58 6.05 -2.49 -6.07
N PHE A 59 5.97 -1.61 -5.08
CA PHE A 59 6.32 -0.20 -5.20
C PHE A 59 7.52 0.09 -4.30
N GLN A 60 8.66 0.48 -4.88
CA GLN A 60 9.89 0.73 -4.13
C GLN A 60 10.43 2.12 -4.43
N LYS A 61 10.55 2.95 -3.38
CA LYS A 61 10.93 4.38 -3.46
C LYS A 61 9.94 5.26 -4.25
N PHE A 62 8.74 4.75 -4.46
CA PHE A 62 7.66 5.39 -5.20
C PHE A 62 6.82 6.26 -4.25
N SER A 63 6.26 7.40 -4.64
CA SER A 63 5.40 8.21 -3.75
C SER A 63 3.92 8.06 -4.11
N LEU A 64 3.06 7.79 -3.12
CA LEU A 64 1.61 7.80 -3.29
C LEU A 64 1.06 9.14 -2.80
N LEU A 65 0.56 9.93 -3.74
CA LEU A 65 0.15 11.30 -3.54
C LEU A 65 -1.38 11.43 -3.61
N VAL A 66 -1.97 11.83 -2.49
CA VAL A 66 -3.42 11.85 -2.29
C VAL A 66 -4.00 13.20 -2.73
N ARG A 67 -5.00 13.16 -3.61
CA ARG A 67 -5.77 14.31 -4.09
C ARG A 67 -7.09 14.44 -3.34
N ARG A 68 -7.80 15.55 -3.55
CA ARG A 68 -9.15 15.75 -3.00
C ARG A 68 -10.16 14.96 -3.84
N PRO A 69 -10.95 14.05 -3.23
CA PRO A 69 -12.00 13.34 -3.94
C PRO A 69 -13.19 14.29 -4.17
N PRO A 70 -14.18 13.90 -5.00
CA PRO A 70 -15.49 14.56 -5.01
C PRO A 70 -16.13 14.59 -3.62
N GLU A 71 -17.12 15.47 -3.44
CA GLU A 71 -17.91 15.58 -2.21
C GLU A 71 -18.50 14.23 -1.78
N ASP A 72 -18.61 14.05 -0.46
CA ASP A 72 -19.10 12.83 0.21
C ASP A 72 -18.32 11.54 -0.06
N LYS A 73 -17.17 11.61 -0.74
CA LYS A 73 -16.25 10.50 -0.90
C LYS A 73 -15.07 10.59 0.05
N HIS A 74 -14.44 9.45 0.26
CA HIS A 74 -13.20 9.30 1.00
C HIS A 74 -12.11 8.80 0.06
N ASN A 75 -10.85 9.02 0.40
CA ASN A 75 -9.74 8.52 -0.39
C ASN A 75 -9.37 7.09 0.04
N VAL A 76 -8.93 6.31 -0.93
CA VAL A 76 -8.42 4.95 -0.71
C VAL A 76 -7.21 4.74 -1.61
N LEU A 77 -6.08 4.44 -0.99
CA LEU A 77 -4.82 4.24 -1.73
C LEU A 77 -4.87 2.97 -2.56
N THR A 78 -5.34 1.86 -1.98
CA THR A 78 -5.29 0.54 -2.62
C THR A 78 -6.63 -0.19 -2.62
N ALA A 79 -6.94 -0.87 -3.71
CA ALA A 79 -8.08 -1.79 -3.81
C ALA A 79 -7.66 -3.10 -4.49
N GLN A 80 -7.11 -4.02 -3.69
CA GLN A 80 -6.53 -5.26 -4.22
C GLN A 80 -7.61 -6.34 -4.37
N ALA A 81 -7.55 -7.06 -5.50
CA ALA A 81 -8.64 -7.89 -6.03
C ALA A 81 -8.36 -9.41 -5.98
N ALA A 82 -7.53 -9.90 -5.06
CA ALA A 82 -7.23 -11.32 -4.96
C ALA A 82 -8.47 -12.14 -4.63
N THR A 83 -8.68 -13.19 -5.42
CA THR A 83 -9.73 -14.21 -5.26
C THR A 83 -9.16 -15.59 -4.93
N THR A 84 -7.84 -15.75 -4.95
CA THR A 84 -7.14 -16.99 -4.57
C THR A 84 -6.20 -16.74 -3.40
N PRO A 85 -6.01 -17.73 -2.49
CA PRO A 85 -5.06 -17.61 -1.41
C PRO A 85 -3.65 -17.35 -1.95
N VAL A 86 -2.93 -16.42 -1.35
CA VAL A 86 -1.58 -16.07 -1.78
C VAL A 86 -0.62 -17.23 -1.46
N VAL A 87 -0.20 -17.95 -2.50
CA VAL A 87 0.67 -19.15 -2.41
C VAL A 87 2.15 -18.78 -2.17
N SER A 88 2.54 -17.54 -2.45
CA SER A 88 3.91 -17.04 -2.28
C SER A 88 3.93 -15.77 -1.45
N PRO A 89 4.77 -15.65 -0.42
CA PRO A 89 4.78 -14.48 0.46
C PRO A 89 5.36 -13.20 -0.18
N ALA A 90 5.62 -13.25 -1.49
CA ALA A 90 5.94 -12.14 -2.37
C ALA A 90 4.75 -11.17 -2.49
N SER A 91 4.39 -10.58 -1.36
CA SER A 91 3.26 -9.69 -1.20
C SER A 91 3.48 -8.42 -2.03
N PRO A 92 2.38 -7.80 -2.53
CA PRO A 92 2.43 -6.41 -2.93
C PRO A 92 2.83 -5.58 -1.71
N SER A 93 4.11 -5.21 -1.67
CA SER A 93 4.67 -4.33 -0.67
C SER A 93 4.77 -2.96 -1.30
N THR A 94 4.05 -2.03 -0.70
CA THR A 94 4.15 -0.63 -1.01
C THR A 94 5.14 -0.04 -0.03
N CYS A 95 6.35 0.24 -0.51
CA CYS A 95 7.35 1.07 0.15
C CYS A 95 7.20 2.49 -0.41
N ALA A 96 6.11 3.16 -0.05
CA ALA A 96 5.77 4.45 -0.62
C ALA A 96 5.38 5.47 0.44
N PRO A 97 6.00 6.67 0.48
CA PRO A 97 5.45 7.79 1.22
C PRO A 97 4.01 8.06 0.76
N SER A 98 3.05 7.85 1.67
CA SER A 98 1.65 8.23 1.49
C SER A 98 1.48 9.66 2.00
N LYS A 99 1.43 10.62 1.08
CA LYS A 99 1.41 12.05 1.40
C LYS A 99 0.26 12.73 0.66
N ARG A 100 -0.16 13.88 1.18
CA ARG A 100 -1.02 14.80 0.44
C ARG A 100 -0.28 15.34 -0.78
N ALA A 101 -0.93 15.42 -1.93
CA ALA A 101 -0.37 16.06 -3.12
C ALA A 101 -0.12 17.57 -2.86
N PRO A 102 0.90 18.19 -3.49
CA PRO A 102 1.18 19.63 -3.32
C PRO A 102 -0.05 20.50 -3.63
N GLY A 103 -0.28 21.53 -2.81
CA GLY A 103 -1.38 22.49 -3.01
C GLY A 103 -2.80 21.96 -2.74
N VAL A 104 -2.97 20.69 -2.38
CA VAL A 104 -4.29 20.10 -2.12
C VAL A 104 -4.74 20.36 -0.68
N ASN A 105 -6.01 20.71 -0.47
CA ASN A 105 -6.66 20.69 0.83
C ASN A 105 -7.47 19.39 1.04
N LEU A 106 -7.16 18.66 2.11
CA LEU A 106 -7.83 17.41 2.51
C LEU A 106 -8.54 17.52 3.87
N ASP A 107 -8.77 18.72 4.37
CA ASP A 107 -9.54 18.94 5.59
C ASP A 107 -10.94 18.31 5.45
N GLY A 108 -11.33 17.56 6.48
CA GLY A 108 -12.58 16.80 6.51
C GLY A 108 -12.60 15.53 5.63
N VAL A 109 -11.52 15.23 4.90
CA VAL A 109 -11.46 14.06 4.00
C VAL A 109 -10.72 12.91 4.68
N GLU A 110 -11.42 11.82 4.94
CA GLU A 110 -10.79 10.57 5.38
C GLU A 110 -10.01 9.92 4.25
N THR A 111 -8.83 9.38 4.59
CA THR A 111 -7.97 8.64 3.65
C THR A 111 -7.52 7.33 4.27
N PHE A 112 -7.69 6.24 3.53
CA PHE A 112 -7.35 4.89 3.99
C PHE A 112 -6.25 4.27 3.12
N LEU A 113 -5.42 3.43 3.73
CA LEU A 113 -4.38 2.64 3.07
C LEU A 113 -4.96 1.67 2.03
N GLY A 114 -6.14 1.11 2.31
CA GLY A 114 -6.83 0.28 1.34
C GLY A 114 -8.20 -0.21 1.78
N ARG A 115 -8.88 -0.83 0.81
CA ARG A 115 -10.12 -1.58 1.00
C ARG A 115 -10.17 -2.83 0.13
N PRO A 116 -10.92 -3.86 0.53
CA PRO A 116 -10.90 -5.14 -0.17
C PRO A 116 -11.81 -5.13 -1.39
N TYR A 117 -11.25 -5.07 -2.60
CA TYR A 117 -12.05 -5.25 -3.82
C TYR A 117 -12.56 -6.70 -3.94
N ARG A 118 -11.83 -7.66 -3.39
CA ARG A 118 -12.23 -9.07 -3.27
C ARG A 118 -11.85 -9.64 -1.90
N ASN A 119 -12.48 -10.75 -1.52
CA ASN A 119 -12.40 -11.29 -0.15
C ASN A 119 -10.98 -11.63 0.30
N LEU A 120 -10.10 -12.06 -0.61
CA LEU A 120 -8.72 -12.44 -0.27
C LEU A 120 -7.72 -11.29 -0.49
N SER A 121 -8.20 -10.04 -0.44
CA SER A 121 -7.38 -8.84 -0.67
C SER A 121 -6.11 -8.83 0.16
N HIS A 122 -4.96 -8.58 -0.48
CA HIS A 122 -3.66 -8.58 0.19
C HIS A 122 -2.89 -7.29 -0.12
N VAL A 123 -2.54 -6.53 0.91
CA VAL A 123 -1.75 -5.30 0.79
C VAL A 123 -0.80 -5.18 1.99
N ALA A 124 0.45 -4.82 1.74
CA ALA A 124 1.40 -4.52 2.80
C ALA A 124 2.05 -3.15 2.63
N PHE A 125 2.10 -2.36 3.70
CA PHE A 125 2.93 -1.15 3.81
C PHE A 125 4.12 -1.45 4.71
N ILE A 126 5.32 -1.49 4.13
CA ILE A 126 6.55 -1.90 4.81
C ILE A 126 7.56 -0.76 4.71
N SER A 127 8.19 -0.40 5.83
CA SER A 127 9.22 0.65 5.93
C SER A 127 8.84 1.94 5.20
N SER A 128 7.56 2.31 5.28
CA SER A 128 6.97 3.43 4.53
C SER A 128 6.77 4.65 5.41
N PHE A 129 6.85 5.83 4.82
CA PHE A 129 6.40 7.05 5.48
C PHE A 129 4.89 7.23 5.32
N LEU A 130 4.13 7.20 6.40
CA LEU A 130 2.69 7.45 6.40
C LEU A 130 2.43 8.88 6.92
N GLY A 131 1.98 9.76 6.04
CA GLY A 131 1.65 11.14 6.37
C GLY A 131 0.39 11.26 7.22
N ARG A 132 0.15 12.45 7.79
CA ARG A 132 -0.99 12.74 8.68
C ARG A 132 -2.34 12.50 7.99
N VAL A 133 -2.35 12.51 6.66
CA VAL A 133 -3.53 12.22 5.84
C VAL A 133 -4.12 10.83 6.12
N VAL A 134 -3.30 9.84 6.51
CA VAL A 134 -3.77 8.48 6.76
C VAL A 134 -4.61 8.45 8.03
N SER A 135 -5.86 7.99 7.90
CA SER A 135 -6.79 7.82 9.02
C SER A 135 -6.22 6.87 10.07
N ALA A 136 -6.54 7.12 11.35
CA ALA A 136 -6.14 6.26 12.45
C ALA A 136 -6.65 4.81 12.28
N ARG A 137 -7.83 4.65 11.67
CA ARG A 137 -8.40 3.33 11.30
C ARG A 137 -7.51 2.57 10.31
N GLY A 138 -6.76 3.29 9.46
CA GLY A 138 -5.84 2.76 8.46
C GLY A 138 -6.54 2.11 7.26
N TRP A 139 -7.49 1.21 7.51
CA TRP A 139 -8.18 0.41 6.49
C TRP A 139 -9.69 0.64 6.59
N VAL A 140 -10.41 0.42 5.48
CA VAL A 140 -11.85 0.64 5.41
C VAL A 140 -12.53 -0.53 4.71
N PRO A 141 -13.73 -0.97 5.14
CA PRO A 141 -14.43 -2.05 4.45
C PRO A 141 -14.80 -1.61 3.03
N TRP A 142 -15.16 -2.56 2.17
CA TRP A 142 -15.53 -2.26 0.77
C TRP A 142 -16.65 -1.21 0.71
N ASP A 143 -17.73 -1.46 1.46
CA ASP A 143 -18.70 -0.46 1.88
C ASP A 143 -18.28 0.10 3.24
N LYS A 144 -17.94 1.38 3.30
CA LYS A 144 -17.45 2.06 4.50
C LYS A 144 -18.36 1.86 5.73
N ASN A 145 -19.67 1.70 5.49
CA ASN A 145 -20.68 1.61 6.54
C ASN A 145 -21.11 0.17 6.83
N HIS A 146 -20.54 -0.81 6.14
CA HIS A 146 -20.92 -2.21 6.28
C HIS A 146 -19.71 -3.15 6.24
N GLU A 147 -19.36 -3.69 7.41
CA GLU A 147 -18.32 -4.71 7.54
C GLU A 147 -18.87 -6.10 7.20
N VAL A 148 -18.20 -6.77 6.26
CA VAL A 148 -18.50 -8.17 5.91
C VAL A 148 -17.52 -9.07 6.66
N GLU A 149 -18.04 -9.91 7.56
CA GLU A 149 -17.21 -10.74 8.45
C GLU A 149 -16.20 -11.59 7.66
N GLU A 150 -16.66 -12.28 6.61
CA GLU A 150 -15.80 -13.12 5.76
C GLU A 150 -14.58 -12.34 5.27
N THR A 151 -14.79 -11.15 4.71
CA THR A 151 -13.72 -10.30 4.20
C THR A 151 -12.80 -9.83 5.33
N THR A 152 -13.33 -9.34 6.45
CA THR A 152 -12.50 -8.89 7.59
C THR A 152 -11.62 -10.00 8.16
N ARG A 153 -11.99 -11.27 7.97
CA ARG A 153 -11.21 -12.44 8.42
C ARG A 153 -10.18 -12.92 7.41
N THR A 154 -10.44 -12.73 6.12
CA THR A 154 -9.68 -13.40 5.04
C THR A 154 -8.70 -12.48 4.31
N VAL A 155 -8.86 -11.16 4.41
CA VAL A 155 -7.85 -10.22 3.91
C VAL A 155 -6.49 -10.41 4.59
N GLN A 156 -5.42 -9.99 3.92
CA GLN A 156 -4.06 -9.96 4.46
C GLN A 156 -3.53 -8.53 4.41
N TYR A 157 -3.91 -7.72 5.39
CA TYR A 157 -3.48 -6.33 5.50
C TYR A 157 -2.39 -6.18 6.53
N ARG A 158 -1.23 -5.67 6.10
CA ARG A 158 0.00 -5.73 6.90
C ARG A 158 0.70 -4.38 6.96
N GLU A 159 1.17 -4.05 8.15
CA GLU A 159 2.01 -2.86 8.38
C GLU A 159 3.29 -3.27 9.14
N PHE A 160 4.45 -2.78 8.69
CA PHE A 160 5.74 -3.03 9.35
C PHE A 160 6.68 -1.82 9.25
N GLY A 161 7.30 -1.41 10.35
CA GLY A 161 8.39 -0.43 10.33
C GLY A 161 8.03 0.92 9.70
N ASN A 162 6.74 1.24 9.60
CA ASN A 162 6.27 2.49 9.02
C ASN A 162 6.59 3.65 9.98
N VAL A 163 6.89 4.81 9.41
CA VAL A 163 7.24 6.03 10.15
C VAL A 163 6.35 7.19 9.74
N GLY A 164 6.34 8.26 10.53
CA GLY A 164 5.55 9.46 10.24
C GLY A 164 4.24 9.53 11.02
N PRO A 165 3.54 10.66 10.94
CA PRO A 165 2.40 10.97 11.81
C PRO A 165 1.17 10.06 11.60
N GLY A 166 1.02 9.43 10.43
CA GLY A 166 -0.05 8.45 10.14
C GLY A 166 0.32 7.00 10.44
N ALA A 167 1.55 6.73 10.92
CA ALA A 167 2.06 5.37 11.10
C ALA A 167 1.65 4.68 12.41
N LYS A 168 1.03 5.43 13.33
CA LYS A 168 0.50 4.89 14.59
C LYS A 168 -0.59 3.85 14.32
N THR A 169 -0.46 2.68 14.92
CA THR A 169 -1.33 1.52 14.63
C THR A 169 -2.35 1.22 15.73
N GLU A 170 -2.34 1.96 16.84
CA GLU A 170 -3.11 1.62 18.06
C GLU A 170 -4.63 1.70 17.86
N ALA A 171 -5.08 2.51 16.90
CA ALA A 171 -6.48 2.70 16.57
C ALA A 171 -6.86 2.13 15.19
N ARG A 172 -6.04 1.21 14.65
CA ARG A 172 -6.35 0.48 13.42
C ARG A 172 -7.58 -0.39 13.61
N VAL A 173 -8.20 -0.78 12.50
CA VAL A 173 -9.29 -1.77 12.48
C VAL A 173 -8.93 -3.03 13.29
N SER A 174 -9.93 -3.63 13.94
CA SER A 174 -9.80 -4.86 14.74
C SER A 174 -10.02 -6.14 13.92
N TRP A 175 -9.85 -6.08 12.62
CA TRP A 175 -10.08 -7.20 11.71
C TRP A 175 -9.07 -8.33 11.94
N LEU A 176 -9.52 -9.58 11.90
CA LEU A 176 -8.65 -10.74 12.03
C LEU A 176 -7.60 -10.82 10.89
N GLY A 177 -7.95 -10.31 9.70
CA GLY A 177 -7.07 -10.22 8.55
C GLY A 177 -6.04 -9.08 8.60
N PHE A 178 -6.11 -8.19 9.59
CA PHE A 178 -5.12 -7.14 9.81
C PHE A 178 -4.01 -7.60 10.76
N GLN A 179 -2.75 -7.35 10.39
CA GLN A 179 -1.58 -7.75 11.17
C GLN A 179 -0.52 -6.65 11.20
N ARG A 180 -0.16 -6.22 12.42
CA ARG A 180 1.09 -5.48 12.65
C ARG A 180 2.24 -6.47 12.73
N LEU A 181 3.10 -6.45 11.72
CA LEU A 181 4.22 -7.38 11.66
C LEU A 181 5.32 -7.00 12.66
N ARG A 182 6.13 -7.98 13.05
CA ARG A 182 7.38 -7.81 13.83
C ARG A 182 8.57 -8.37 13.04
N GLY A 183 9.82 -8.00 13.36
CA GLY A 183 11.01 -8.23 12.51
C GLY A 183 11.14 -9.63 11.92
N ARG A 184 10.89 -10.69 12.70
CA ARG A 184 10.93 -12.08 12.23
C ARG A 184 9.89 -12.44 11.15
N GLN A 185 8.80 -11.69 11.03
CA GLN A 185 7.70 -11.96 10.08
C GLN A 185 7.93 -11.33 8.69
N LEU A 186 9.02 -10.57 8.50
CA LEU A 186 9.38 -9.98 7.20
C LEU A 186 9.97 -10.96 6.19
N HIS A 187 10.35 -12.17 6.62
CA HIS A 187 11.00 -13.19 5.78
C HIS A 187 10.17 -13.61 4.55
N GLY A 188 8.93 -13.16 4.48
CA GLY A 188 8.03 -13.40 3.37
C GLY A 188 8.18 -12.47 2.17
N GLY A 189 8.51 -11.18 2.34
CA GLY A 189 8.36 -10.12 1.32
C GLY A 189 9.32 -10.16 0.12
N ARG A 190 9.96 -11.30 -0.16
CA ARG A 190 10.84 -11.46 -1.32
C ARG A 190 10.01 -11.83 -2.54
N LEU A 191 9.92 -10.89 -3.49
CA LEU A 191 9.73 -11.29 -4.89
C LEU A 191 11.02 -12.03 -5.25
N ARG A 192 10.97 -13.36 -5.34
CA ARG A 192 12.14 -14.16 -5.68
C ARG A 192 12.58 -13.79 -7.11
N ARG A 193 13.90 -13.79 -7.35
CA ARG A 193 14.50 -13.69 -8.69
C ARG A 193 14.24 -12.40 -9.49
N ARG A 194 14.06 -11.24 -8.82
CA ARG A 194 13.92 -9.93 -9.52
C ARG A 194 15.07 -9.60 -10.46
N GLN A 195 16.27 -10.00 -10.06
CA GLN A 195 17.51 -9.78 -10.82
C GLN A 195 17.46 -10.48 -12.18
N ASP A 196 16.62 -11.51 -12.36
CA ASP A 196 16.51 -12.27 -13.60
C ASP A 196 15.84 -11.46 -14.74
N TRP A 197 15.15 -10.36 -14.44
CA TRP A 197 14.43 -9.59 -15.48
C TRP A 197 14.48 -8.06 -15.33
N VAL A 198 14.95 -7.53 -14.20
CA VAL A 198 15.15 -6.09 -14.06
C VAL A 198 16.52 -5.73 -14.66
N PRO A 199 16.58 -4.85 -15.66
CA PRO A 199 17.85 -4.44 -16.26
C PRO A 199 18.83 -3.89 -15.22
N GLU A 200 20.11 -4.29 -15.29
CA GLU A 200 21.16 -3.85 -14.36
C GLU A 200 21.33 -2.32 -14.31
N GLN A 201 20.98 -1.63 -15.40
CA GLN A 201 21.06 -0.18 -15.52
C GLN A 201 20.04 0.55 -14.61
N ILE A 202 19.00 -0.15 -14.17
CA ILE A 202 18.02 0.36 -13.21
C ILE A 202 18.63 0.21 -11.81
N LYS A 203 19.14 1.32 -11.24
CA LYS A 203 19.64 1.32 -9.86
C LYS A 203 18.48 1.21 -8.87
N TYR A 204 18.30 0.06 -8.24
CA TYR A 204 17.38 -0.13 -7.11
C TYR A 204 18.08 -0.83 -5.94
N ASP A 205 17.48 -0.80 -4.75
CA ASP A 205 18.03 -1.53 -3.62
C ASP A 205 17.68 -3.01 -3.78
N HIS A 206 18.70 -3.82 -4.08
CA HIS A 206 18.59 -5.27 -4.23
C HIS A 206 18.47 -5.98 -2.85
N ALA A 207 18.75 -5.28 -1.75
CA ALA A 207 18.68 -5.80 -0.40
C ALA A 207 17.30 -5.57 0.23
N ALA A 208 16.98 -6.39 1.24
CA ALA A 208 15.86 -6.11 2.13
C ALA A 208 16.18 -4.85 2.96
N PRO A 209 15.16 -4.08 3.41
CA PRO A 209 15.41 -3.05 4.40
C PRO A 209 16.15 -3.67 5.60
N PRO A 210 17.16 -2.99 6.16
CA PRO A 210 17.90 -3.50 7.32
C PRO A 210 16.93 -3.79 8.47
N GLU A 211 17.21 -4.84 9.25
CA GLU A 211 16.44 -5.10 10.47
C GLU A 211 16.48 -3.85 11.36
N PRO A 212 15.33 -3.39 11.89
CA PRO A 212 15.34 -2.29 12.84
C PRO A 212 16.13 -2.73 14.08
N GLU A 213 17.02 -1.86 14.54
CA GLU A 213 17.77 -2.09 15.77
C GLU A 213 16.80 -2.38 16.93
N PRO A 214 17.13 -3.33 17.82
CA PRO A 214 16.31 -3.61 18.98
C PRO A 214 16.12 -2.32 19.79
N GLN A 215 14.86 -1.94 20.00
CA GLN A 215 14.57 -0.77 20.81
C GLN A 215 15.12 -0.97 22.23
N PRO A 216 15.78 0.05 22.82
CA PRO A 216 16.23 -0.04 24.20
C PRO A 216 15.02 -0.28 25.12
N PRO A 217 15.20 -1.06 26.21
CA PRO A 217 14.12 -1.38 27.13
C PRO A 217 13.47 -0.10 27.66
N MET A 218 12.14 -0.05 27.64
CA MET A 218 11.42 1.08 28.20
C MET A 218 11.79 1.27 29.67
N PRO A 219 12.07 2.50 30.13
CA PRO A 219 12.32 2.75 31.54
C PRO A 219 11.09 2.36 32.38
N PRO A 220 11.30 1.83 33.60
CA PRO A 220 10.21 1.43 34.46
C PRO A 220 9.27 2.61 34.72
N ARG A 221 7.96 2.36 34.65
CA ARG A 221 6.95 3.34 35.07
C ARG A 221 7.21 3.70 36.54
N ALA A 222 7.37 5.00 36.81
CA ALA A 222 7.33 5.51 38.16
C ALA A 222 6.00 5.09 38.82
N ALA A 223 6.10 4.55 40.04
CA ALA A 223 4.98 4.12 40.86
C ALA A 223 4.16 5.32 41.36
#